data_AF-B1KP60-F1
#
_entry.id   AF-B1KP60-F1
#
_cell.length_a   1.000
_cell.length_b   1.000
_cell.length_c   1.000
_cell.angle_alpha   90.00
_cell.angle_beta   90.00
_cell.angle_gamma   90.00
#
_symmetry.space_group_name_H-M   'P 1'
#
loop_
_entity.id
_entity.type
_entity.pdbx_description
1 polymer ?
#
loop_
_entity_poly.entity_id
_entity_poly.type
_entity_poly.pdbx_seq_one_letter_code
_entity_poly.pdbx_strand_id
1 'polypeptide(L)'
;MIRIILILASVLLLAYPLWGVLQPTTYLTELLEEYPLAIETTSVQIQQASALLWISNGILATAFLLMAKFIGSPSTYLAAKWGALLLILYPIIKTVIEVSSATVLYSHLEHSPISLEFSSVKLFYILFGLALYGIIKSQQGLTQPAN
;
A
#
# COMPACT_ATOMS: atom_id res chain seq x y z
N MET A 1 -2.29 4.21 22.04
CA MET A 1 -1.21 4.78 21.21
C MET A 1 -1.16 4.14 19.81
N ILE A 2 -0.90 2.83 19.69
CA ILE A 2 -0.77 2.13 18.37
C ILE A 2 -1.96 2.37 17.43
N ARG A 3 -3.19 2.34 17.95
CA ARG A 3 -4.40 2.61 17.14
C ARG A 3 -4.37 3.98 16.45
N ILE A 4 -3.92 5.01 17.16
CA ILE A 4 -3.84 6.38 16.62
C ILE A 4 -2.76 6.45 15.55
N ILE A 5 -1.61 5.81 15.78
CA ILE A 5 -0.51 5.74 14.80
C ILE A 5 -1.00 5.10 13.50
N LEU A 6 -1.73 3.99 13.57
CA LEU A 6 -2.28 3.33 12.38
C LEU A 6 -3.26 4.23 11.62
N ILE A 7 -4.14 4.94 12.33
CA ILE A 7 -5.10 5.85 11.70
C ILE A 7 -4.38 7.03 11.03
N LEU A 8 -3.40 7.65 11.71
CA LEU A 8 -2.62 8.74 11.14
C LEU A 8 -1.81 8.28 9.94
N ALA A 9 -1.20 7.09 10.01
CA ALA A 9 -0.49 6.50 8.88
C ALA A 9 -1.44 6.27 7.68
N SER A 10 -2.65 5.77 7.91
CA SER A 10 -3.67 5.63 6.84
C SER A 10 -4.02 6.97 6.19
N VAL A 11 -4.15 8.05 6.98
CA VAL A 11 -4.42 9.39 6.43
C VAL A 11 -3.26 9.86 5.56
N LEU A 12 -2.01 9.71 6.03
CA LEU A 12 -0.83 10.11 5.26
C LEU A 12 -0.67 9.28 3.97
N LEU A 13 -0.88 7.96 4.05
CA LEU A 13 -0.83 7.06 2.90
C LEU A 13 -1.79 7.48 1.79
N LEU A 14 -2.97 7.97 2.15
CA LEU A 14 -3.97 8.46 1.19
C LEU A 14 -3.67 9.89 0.71
N ALA A 15 -3.26 10.77 1.62
CA ALA A 15 -3.04 12.17 1.30
C ALA A 15 -1.84 12.38 0.35
N TYR A 16 -0.78 11.58 0.52
CA TYR A 16 0.46 11.76 -0.23
C TYR A 16 0.29 11.60 -1.74
N PRO A 17 -0.19 10.45 -2.28
CA PRO A 17 -0.42 10.34 -3.71
C PRO A 17 -1.63 11.17 -4.19
N LEU A 18 -2.57 11.54 -3.31
CA LEU A 18 -3.66 12.44 -3.66
C LEU A 18 -3.14 13.84 -4.03
N TRP A 19 -2.04 14.29 -3.42
CA TRP A 19 -1.35 15.52 -3.81
C TRP A 19 -0.95 15.49 -5.29
N GLY A 20 -0.40 14.39 -5.79
CA GLY A 20 -0.06 14.24 -7.22
C GLY A 20 -1.25 14.18 -8.17
N VAL A 21 -2.40 13.70 -7.71
CA VAL A 21 -3.65 13.77 -8.49
C VAL A 21 -4.14 15.22 -8.61
N LEU A 22 -4.09 15.98 -7.53
CA LEU A 22 -4.63 17.34 -7.47
C LEU A 22 -3.67 18.42 -8.01
N GLN A 23 -2.36 18.24 -7.79
CA GLN A 23 -1.30 19.20 -8.11
C GLN A 23 -0.10 18.47 -8.75
N PRO A 24 -0.26 17.90 -9.95
CA PRO A 24 0.73 17.03 -10.59
C PRO A 24 2.10 17.68 -10.79
N THR A 25 2.15 18.95 -11.19
CA THR A 25 3.40 19.65 -11.46
C THR A 25 4.30 19.76 -10.24
N THR A 26 3.72 19.98 -9.06
CA THR A 26 4.46 20.05 -7.79
C THR A 26 4.85 18.69 -7.24
N TYR A 27 4.16 17.63 -7.65
CA TYR A 27 4.42 16.26 -7.21
C TYR A 27 5.47 15.54 -8.08
N LEU A 28 5.83 16.11 -9.23
CA LEU A 28 6.83 15.51 -10.13
C LEU A 28 8.15 15.23 -9.41
N THR A 29 8.60 16.13 -8.53
CA THR A 29 9.83 15.93 -7.75
C THR A 29 9.80 14.66 -6.91
N GLU A 30 8.66 14.33 -6.32
CA GLU A 30 8.47 13.09 -5.56
C GLU A 30 8.52 11.86 -6.47
N LEU A 31 7.88 11.94 -7.64
CA LEU A 31 7.94 10.85 -8.62
C LEU A 31 9.34 10.62 -9.16
N LEU A 32 10.17 11.67 -9.29
CA LEU A 32 11.54 11.53 -9.79
C LEU A 32 12.47 10.77 -8.84
N GLU A 33 12.12 10.65 -7.55
CA GLU A 33 12.89 9.81 -6.61
C GLU A 33 12.77 8.31 -6.95
N GLU A 34 11.57 7.86 -7.34
CA GLU A 34 11.29 6.47 -7.73
C GLU A 34 11.46 6.26 -9.26
N TYR A 35 11.26 7.31 -10.06
CA TYR A 35 11.27 7.30 -11.51
C TYR A 35 12.15 8.41 -12.11
N PRO A 36 13.49 8.32 -12.01
CA PRO A 36 14.40 9.41 -12.36
C PRO A 36 14.38 9.81 -13.84
N LEU A 37 13.86 8.97 -14.73
CA LEU A 37 13.75 9.25 -16.16
C LEU A 37 12.41 9.88 -16.55
N ALA A 38 11.54 10.21 -15.59
CA ALA A 38 10.21 10.77 -15.84
C ALA A 38 10.21 12.30 -16.06
N ILE A 39 11.37 12.91 -16.35
CA ILE A 39 11.55 14.38 -16.37
C ILE A 39 10.63 15.07 -17.37
N GLU A 40 10.38 14.45 -18.53
CA GLU A 40 9.55 15.02 -19.60
C GLU A 40 8.08 14.55 -19.55
N THR A 41 7.61 14.10 -18.38
CA THR A 41 6.22 13.64 -18.24
C THR A 41 5.22 14.80 -18.18
N THR A 42 4.10 14.60 -18.85
CA THR A 42 2.98 15.53 -18.84
C THR A 42 2.20 15.46 -17.52
N SER A 43 1.49 16.53 -17.18
CA SER A 43 0.60 16.57 -16.01
C SER A 43 -0.42 15.41 -15.99
N VAL A 44 -0.89 14.97 -17.15
CA VAL A 44 -1.84 13.85 -17.26
C VAL A 44 -1.19 12.53 -16.88
N GLN A 45 0.04 12.27 -17.32
CA GLN A 45 0.79 11.08 -16.95
C GLN A 45 1.10 11.06 -15.44
N ILE A 46 1.48 12.20 -14.88
CA ILE A 46 1.70 12.35 -13.43
C ILE A 46 0.42 12.06 -12.65
N GLN A 47 -0.73 12.61 -13.08
CA GLN A 47 -2.02 12.35 -12.44
C GLN A 47 -2.39 10.86 -12.48
N GLN A 48 -2.18 10.20 -13.63
CA GLN A 48 -2.44 8.78 -13.79
C GLN A 48 -1.55 7.93 -12.88
N ALA A 49 -0.23 8.17 -12.88
CA ALA A 49 0.70 7.47 -11.99
C ALA A 49 0.35 7.71 -10.51
N SER A 50 0.01 8.93 -10.14
CA SER A 50 -0.40 9.30 -8.78
C SER A 50 -1.71 8.61 -8.37
N ALA A 51 -2.69 8.50 -9.29
CA ALA A 51 -3.93 7.77 -9.04
C ALA A 51 -3.69 6.27 -8.86
N LEU A 52 -2.78 5.67 -9.63
CA LEU A 52 -2.37 4.29 -9.43
C LEU A 52 -1.71 4.11 -8.06
N LEU A 53 -0.76 4.95 -7.69
CA LEU A 53 -0.14 4.93 -6.36
C LEU A 53 -1.18 5.06 -5.25
N TRP A 54 -2.16 5.97 -5.41
CA TRP A 54 -3.26 6.17 -4.48
C TRP A 54 -4.08 4.89 -4.26
N ILE A 55 -4.33 4.10 -5.30
CA ILE A 55 -5.01 2.80 -5.19
C ILE A 55 -4.19 1.83 -4.32
N SER A 56 -2.89 1.65 -4.61
CA SER A 56 -2.06 0.74 -3.78
C SER A 56 -1.98 1.19 -2.33
N ASN A 57 -1.83 2.50 -2.09
CA ASN A 57 -1.79 3.04 -0.75
C ASN A 57 -3.14 2.94 -0.05
N GLY A 58 -4.26 3.02 -0.78
CA GLY A 58 -5.59 2.82 -0.24
C GLY A 58 -5.81 1.41 0.30
N ILE A 59 -5.23 0.40 -0.36
CA ILE A 59 -5.24 -0.99 0.14
C ILE A 59 -4.49 -1.10 1.45
N LEU A 60 -3.28 -0.54 1.52
CA LEU A 60 -2.47 -0.55 2.74
C LEU A 60 -3.12 0.25 3.88
N ALA A 61 -3.66 1.44 3.57
CA ALA A 61 -4.40 2.27 4.50
C ALA A 61 -5.62 1.55 5.07
N THR A 62 -6.34 0.80 4.23
CA THR A 62 -7.48 -0.03 4.64
C THR A 62 -7.03 -1.15 5.58
N ALA A 63 -5.91 -1.81 5.28
CA ALA A 63 -5.34 -2.82 6.16
C ALA A 63 -5.01 -2.24 7.55
N PHE A 64 -4.44 -1.04 7.59
CA PHE A 64 -4.11 -0.33 8.84
C PHE A 64 -5.36 0.06 9.63
N LEU A 65 -6.42 0.55 8.97
CA LEU A 65 -7.69 0.86 9.63
C LEU A 65 -8.38 -0.40 10.19
N LEU A 66 -8.31 -1.52 9.48
CA LEU A 66 -8.85 -2.80 9.95
C LEU A 66 -8.08 -3.34 11.17
N MET A 67 -6.76 -3.21 11.17
CA MET A 67 -5.94 -3.52 12.35
C MET A 67 -6.27 -2.59 13.52
N ALA A 68 -6.39 -1.28 13.27
CA ALA A 68 -6.77 -0.30 14.28
C ALA A 68 -8.13 -0.64 14.92
N LYS A 69 -9.09 -1.07 14.09
CA LYS A 69 -10.40 -1.55 14.54
C LYS A 69 -10.27 -2.80 15.41
N PHE A 70 -9.49 -3.79 14.99
CA PHE A 70 -9.26 -5.00 15.77
C PHE A 70 -8.60 -4.72 17.12
N ILE A 71 -7.57 -3.87 17.16
CA ILE A 71 -6.92 -3.46 18.42
C ILE A 71 -7.92 -2.76 19.36
N GLY A 72 -8.85 -1.98 18.80
CA GLY A 72 -9.91 -1.32 19.57
C GLY A 72 -10.99 -2.27 20.10
N SER A 73 -11.27 -3.37 19.38
CA SER A 73 -12.28 -4.37 19.74
C SER A 73 -11.83 -5.78 19.33
N PRO A 74 -11.00 -6.46 20.14
CA PRO A 74 -10.37 -7.74 19.79
C PRO A 74 -11.34 -8.90 19.58
N SER A 75 -12.61 -8.75 19.95
CA SER A 75 -13.68 -9.72 19.67
C SER A 75 -14.00 -9.86 18.18
N THR A 76 -13.58 -8.91 17.34
CA THR A 76 -13.91 -8.86 15.90
C THR A 76 -12.79 -9.42 15.01
N TYR A 77 -12.57 -10.73 15.08
CA TYR A 77 -11.53 -11.42 14.29
C TYR A 77 -11.64 -11.21 12.77
N LEU A 78 -12.83 -10.92 12.25
CA LEU A 78 -13.04 -10.68 10.83
C LEU A 78 -12.23 -9.46 10.33
N ALA A 79 -12.16 -8.38 11.10
CA ALA A 79 -11.39 -7.19 10.74
C ALA A 79 -9.89 -7.53 10.64
N ALA A 80 -9.37 -8.29 11.60
CA ALA A 80 -7.99 -8.72 11.60
C ALA A 80 -7.68 -9.68 10.42
N LYS A 81 -8.60 -10.59 10.08
CA LYS A 81 -8.44 -11.51 8.94
C LYS A 81 -8.33 -10.75 7.61
N TRP A 82 -9.22 -9.79 7.38
CA TRP A 82 -9.15 -8.94 6.20
C TRP A 82 -7.91 -8.05 6.20
N GLY A 83 -7.54 -7.48 7.35
CA GLY A 83 -6.30 -6.71 7.49
C GLY A 83 -5.07 -7.55 7.12
N ALA A 84 -4.97 -8.78 7.64
CA ALA A 84 -3.89 -9.71 7.31
C ALA A 84 -3.85 -10.05 5.81
N LEU A 85 -5.00 -10.35 5.20
CA LEU A 85 -5.07 -10.64 3.77
C LEU A 85 -4.63 -9.45 2.92
N LEU A 86 -5.06 -8.23 3.25
CA LEU A 86 -4.65 -7.03 2.52
C LEU A 86 -3.15 -6.75 2.66
N LEU A 87 -2.55 -7.01 3.83
CA LEU A 87 -1.09 -6.89 4.02
C LEU A 87 -0.32 -7.89 3.14
N ILE A 88 -0.83 -9.12 2.98
CA ILE A 88 -0.20 -10.13 2.11
C ILE A 88 -0.36 -9.76 0.63
N LEU A 89 -1.52 -9.24 0.24
CA LEU A 89 -1.81 -8.87 -1.15
C LEU A 89 -1.14 -7.56 -1.58
N TYR A 90 -0.92 -6.63 -0.65
CA TYR A 90 -0.39 -5.30 -0.94
C TYR A 90 0.88 -5.32 -1.80
N PRO A 91 1.93 -6.13 -1.50
CA PRO A 91 3.15 -6.17 -2.31
C PRO A 91 2.96 -6.62 -3.75
N ILE A 92 2.00 -7.53 -3.99
CA ILE A 92 1.65 -8.01 -5.33
C ILE A 92 1.02 -6.86 -6.11
N ILE A 93 0.06 -6.17 -5.49
CA ILE A 93 -0.66 -5.06 -6.11
C ILE A 93 0.27 -3.86 -6.34
N LYS A 94 1.12 -3.53 -5.37
CA LYS A 94 2.12 -2.46 -5.50
C LYS A 94 3.09 -2.76 -6.64
N THR A 95 3.52 -4.01 -6.84
CA THR A 95 4.36 -4.38 -8.00
C THR A 95 3.65 -4.16 -9.34
N VAL A 96 2.38 -4.53 -9.46
CA VAL A 96 1.59 -4.25 -10.68
C VAL A 96 1.47 -2.73 -10.91
N ILE A 97 1.26 -1.97 -9.84
CA ILE A 97 1.14 -0.51 -9.90
C ILE A 97 2.47 0.14 -10.28
N GLU A 98 3.60 -0.34 -9.78
CA GLU A 98 4.93 0.15 -10.15
C GLU A 98 5.20 -0.05 -11.65
N VAL A 99 4.90 -1.23 -12.19
CA VAL A 99 5.04 -1.54 -13.62
C VAL A 99 4.10 -0.65 -14.46
N SER A 100 2.86 -0.49 -14.02
CA SER A 100 1.87 0.34 -14.72
C SER A 100 2.26 1.81 -14.71
N SER A 101 2.76 2.31 -13.57
CA SER A 101 3.23 3.69 -13.43
C SER A 101 4.48 3.94 -14.27
N ALA A 102 5.45 3.02 -14.28
CA ALA A 102 6.62 3.10 -15.15
C ALA A 102 6.21 3.13 -16.63
N THR A 103 5.24 2.31 -17.03
CA THR A 103 4.74 2.27 -18.41
C THR A 103 4.12 3.61 -18.83
N VAL A 104 3.37 4.26 -17.93
CA VAL A 104 2.76 5.58 -18.16
C VAL A 104 3.82 6.68 -18.21
N LEU A 105 4.74 6.71 -17.24
CA LEU A 105 5.73 7.77 -17.09
C LEU A 105 6.83 7.69 -18.15
N TYR A 106 7.26 6.49 -18.53
CA TYR A 106 8.32 6.27 -19.51
C TYR A 106 7.80 6.06 -20.93
N SER A 107 6.53 6.34 -21.20
CA SER A 107 5.94 6.15 -22.54
C SER A 107 6.58 7.04 -23.62
N HIS A 108 7.32 8.06 -23.21
CA HIS A 108 8.06 8.96 -24.10
C HIS A 108 9.45 8.42 -24.47
N LEU A 109 9.94 7.38 -23.79
CA LEU A 109 11.24 6.77 -24.07
C LEU A 109 11.11 5.67 -25.13
N GLU A 110 12.06 5.60 -26.06
CA GLU A 110 12.11 4.53 -27.08
C GLU A 110 12.24 3.13 -26.45
N HIS A 111 12.88 3.06 -25.28
CA HIS A 111 13.00 1.86 -24.45
C HIS A 111 12.58 2.20 -23.03
N SER A 112 11.43 1.70 -22.59
CA SER A 112 10.96 1.88 -21.21
C SER A 112 11.70 0.91 -20.29
N PRO A 113 12.53 1.40 -19.34
CA PRO A 113 13.22 0.53 -18.38
C PRO A 113 12.24 0.12 -17.29
N ILE A 114 11.45 -0.91 -17.58
CA ILE A 114 10.61 -1.56 -16.58
C ILE A 114 11.50 -2.44 -15.72
N SER A 115 11.73 -2.03 -14.48
CA SER A 115 12.41 -2.85 -13.48
C SER A 115 11.39 -3.36 -12.45
N LEU A 116 11.50 -4.64 -12.10
CA LEU A 116 10.74 -5.23 -11.02
C LEU A 116 11.60 -5.22 -9.77
N GLU A 117 11.26 -4.37 -8.81
CA GLU A 117 11.98 -4.34 -7.54
C GLU A 117 11.43 -5.41 -6.59
N PHE A 118 12.29 -6.34 -6.19
CA PHE A 118 12.04 -7.19 -5.02
C PHE A 118 12.75 -6.56 -3.81
N SER A 119 11.97 -6.00 -2.89
CA SER A 119 12.50 -5.27 -1.74
C SER A 119 12.15 -5.92 -0.41
N SER A 120 12.99 -5.67 0.61
CA SER A 120 12.72 -6.11 1.98
C SER A 120 11.42 -5.52 2.55
N VAL A 121 11.00 -4.34 2.06
CA VAL A 121 9.74 -3.70 2.46
C VAL A 121 8.54 -4.52 1.99
N LYS A 122 8.57 -5.02 0.74
CA LYS A 122 7.53 -5.90 0.21
C LYS A 122 7.44 -7.19 1.03
N LEU A 123 8.58 -7.81 1.35
CA LEU A 123 8.60 -9.01 2.20
C LEU A 123 8.09 -8.74 3.62
N PHE A 124 8.43 -7.58 4.19
CA PHE A 124 7.98 -7.18 5.53
C PHE A 124 6.45 -7.18 5.63
N TYR A 125 5.73 -6.64 4.65
CA TYR A 125 4.27 -6.64 4.66
C TYR A 125 3.66 -8.04 4.56
N ILE A 126 4.27 -8.94 3.77
CA ILE A 126 3.85 -10.35 3.70
C ILE A 126 4.02 -11.01 5.08
N LEU A 127 5.21 -10.89 5.67
CA LEU A 127 5.51 -11.46 6.97
C LEU A 127 4.61 -10.90 8.06
N PHE A 128 4.33 -9.59 8.02
CA PHE A 128 3.44 -8.95 8.98
C PHE A 128 2.00 -9.45 8.86
N GLY A 129 1.49 -9.61 7.63
CA GLY A 129 0.18 -10.20 7.39
C GLY A 129 0.09 -11.65 7.86
N LEU A 130 1.12 -12.47 7.61
CA LEU A 130 1.20 -13.85 8.10
C LEU A 130 1.25 -13.93 9.63
N ALA A 131 2.02 -13.04 10.27
CA ALA A 131 2.09 -12.97 11.72
C ALA A 131 0.73 -12.59 12.34
N LEU A 132 0.05 -11.58 11.78
CA LEU A 132 -1.28 -11.19 12.21
C LEU A 132 -2.28 -12.36 12.05
N TYR A 133 -2.22 -13.07 10.92
CA TYR A 133 -3.03 -14.26 10.70
C TYR A 133 -2.76 -15.36 11.74
N GLY A 134 -1.49 -15.61 12.06
CA GLY A 134 -1.07 -16.57 13.09
C GLY A 134 -1.62 -16.21 14.48
N ILE A 135 -1.55 -14.93 14.87
CA ILE A 135 -2.10 -14.42 16.13
C ILE A 135 -3.61 -14.69 16.20
N ILE A 136 -4.35 -14.38 15.14
CA ILE A 136 -5.80 -14.60 15.09
C ILE A 136 -6.11 -16.09 15.26
N LYS A 137 -5.40 -16.97 14.56
CA LYS A 137 -5.62 -18.42 14.64
C LYS A 137 -5.34 -18.95 16.04
N SER A 138 -4.28 -18.48 16.68
CA SER A 138 -3.93 -18.85 18.06
C SER A 138 -4.99 -18.39 19.06
N GLN A 139 -5.47 -17.14 18.96
CA GLN A 139 -6.50 -16.60 19.86
C GLN A 139 -7.85 -17.31 19.70
N GLN A 140 -8.24 -17.63 18.46
CA GLN A 140 -9.47 -18.39 18.20
C GLN A 140 -9.45 -19.76 18.89
N GLY A 141 -8.32 -20.48 18.82
CA GLY A 141 -8.16 -21.79 19.46
C GLY A 141 -8.19 -21.74 20.99
N LEU A 142 -7.89 -20.60 21.62
CA LEU A 142 -7.97 -20.42 23.07
C LEU A 142 -9.39 -20.04 23.54
N THR A 143 -10.20 -19.44 22.66
CA THR A 143 -11.58 -19.01 22.98
C THR A 143 -12.66 -20.02 22.63
N GLN A 144 -12.34 -21.07 21.85
CA GLN A 144 -13.26 -22.19 21.61
C GLN A 144 -13.03 -23.25 22.70
N PRO A 145 -14.07 -23.68 23.44
CA PRO A 145 -13.91 -24.79 24.37
C PRO A 145 -13.47 -26.04 23.61
N ALA A 146 -12.48 -26.75 24.16
CA ALA A 146 -12.09 -28.06 23.67
C ALA A 146 -13.33 -28.96 23.75
N ASN A 147 -13.88 -29.34 22.60
CA ASN A 147 -14.85 -30.43 22.51
C ASN A 147 -14.14 -31.76 22.73
#